data_AF-A0A161I2J6-F1
#
_entry.id   AF-A0A161I2J6-F1
#
_cell.length_a   1.000
_cell.length_b   1.000
_cell.length_c   1.000
_cell.angle_alpha   90.00
_cell.angle_beta   90.00
_cell.angle_gamma   90.00
#
_symmetry.space_group_name_H-M   'P 1'
#
loop_
_entity.id
_entity.type
_entity.pdbx_description
1 polymer ?
#
loop_
_entity_poly.entity_id
_entity_poly.type
_entity_poly.pdbx_seq_one_letter_code
_entity_poly.pdbx_strand_id
1 'polypeptide(L)' 'MTPFATDPLFDEISFTVVLGDGRRLKIPLRCFPRLAAATPGQRDGFRISASGAGLHWDALDEDISVAGLLRGQMDENVR' A
#
# COMPACT_ATOMS: atom_id res chain seq x y z
N MET A 1 -17.53 4.22 -9.64
CA MET A 1 -16.99 4.68 -8.35
C MET A 1 -15.51 4.35 -8.34
N THR A 2 -14.63 5.32 -8.14
CA THR A 2 -13.18 5.10 -8.06
C THR A 2 -12.85 4.58 -6.66
N PRO A 3 -12.21 3.41 -6.50
CA PRO A 3 -11.82 2.92 -5.19
C PRO A 3 -10.70 3.80 -4.63
N PHE A 4 -10.83 4.23 -3.38
CA PHE A 4 -9.82 5.01 -2.65
C PHE A 4 -9.45 4.31 -1.35
N ALA A 5 -8.17 4.36 -0.95
CA ALA A 5 -7.69 3.70 0.26
C ALA A 5 -8.14 4.41 1.55
N THR A 6 -8.37 3.66 2.62
CA THR A 6 -8.47 4.11 4.01
C THR A 6 -7.57 3.23 4.89
N ASP A 7 -6.84 3.87 5.81
CA ASP A 7 -5.96 3.34 6.86
C ASP A 7 -5.47 1.88 6.69
N PRO A 8 -4.29 1.66 6.07
CA PRO A 8 -3.67 0.35 6.02
C PRO A 8 -3.40 -0.24 7.40
N LEU A 9 -3.90 -1.46 7.62
CA LEU A 9 -3.58 -2.26 8.80
C LEU A 9 -2.39 -3.16 8.50
N PHE A 10 -1.28 -2.99 9.21
CA PHE A 10 -0.10 -3.82 9.08
C PHE A 10 -0.14 -4.98 10.08
N ASP A 11 0.17 -6.19 9.61
CA ASP A 11 0.59 -7.31 10.44
C ASP A 11 2.05 -7.68 10.11
N GLU A 12 2.57 -8.76 10.71
CA GLU A 12 3.99 -9.13 10.56
C GLU A 12 4.40 -9.41 9.11
N ILE A 13 3.49 -9.92 8.28
CA ILE A 13 3.80 -10.45 6.94
C ILE A 13 2.98 -9.82 5.82
N SER A 14 2.03 -8.95 6.13
CA SER A 14 1.11 -8.35 5.17
C SER A 14 0.54 -7.01 5.66
N PHE A 15 -0.08 -6.29 4.73
CA PHE A 15 -0.85 -5.10 5.03
C PHE A 15 -2.21 -5.16 4.34
N THR A 16 -3.20 -4.48 4.91
CA THR A 16 -4.58 -4.48 4.39
C THR A 16 -4.98 -3.09 3.97
N VAL A 17 -5.26 -2.88 2.68
CA VAL A 17 -5.85 -1.63 2.18
C VAL A 17 -7.37 -1.75 2.19
N VAL A 18 -8.06 -0.84 2.87
CA VAL A 18 -9.52 -0.74 2.82
C VAL A 18 -9.91 0.23 1.72
N LEU A 19 -10.86 -0.14 0.86
CA LEU A 19 -11.34 0.71 -0.22
C LEU A 19 -12.61 1.45 0.21
N GLY A 20 -12.85 2.62 -0.36
CA GLY A 20 -14.05 3.43 -0.09
C GLY A 20 -15.40 2.76 -0.40
N ASP A 21 -15.39 1.65 -1.15
CA ASP A 21 -16.56 0.80 -1.39
C ASP A 21 -16.72 -0.35 -0.36
N GLY A 22 -15.88 -0.38 0.68
CA GLY A 22 -15.90 -1.36 1.76
C GLY A 22 -15.09 -2.62 1.50
N ARG A 23 -14.53 -2.82 0.28
CA ARG A 23 -13.65 -3.96 0.01
C ARG A 23 -12.34 -3.83 0.79
N ARG A 24 -11.74 -4.97 1.11
CA ARG A 24 -10.44 -5.06 1.79
C ARG A 24 -9.48 -5.88 0.95
N LEU A 25 -8.33 -5.32 0.62
CA LEU A 25 -7.26 -6.01 -0.09
C LEU A 25 -6.18 -6.34 0.93
N LYS A 26 -5.93 -7.63 1.20
CA LYS A 26 -4.84 -8.08 2.05
C LYS A 26 -3.66 -8.49 1.18
N ILE A 27 -2.54 -7.79 1.31
CA ILE A 27 -1.39 -7.91 0.42
C ILE A 27 -0.14 -8.32 1.21
N PRO A 28 0.58 -9.38 0.81
CA PRO A 28 1.81 -9.77 1.48
C PRO A 28 2.91 -8.70 1.38
N LEU A 29 3.60 -8.41 2.49
CA LEU A 29 4.72 -7.47 2.52
C LEU A 29 5.87 -7.90 1.62
N ARG A 30 6.09 -9.22 1.44
CA ARG A 30 7.12 -9.74 0.52
C ARG A 30 6.98 -9.24 -0.91
N CYS A 31 5.79 -8.78 -1.29
CA CYS A 31 5.55 -8.22 -2.61
C CYS A 31 6.15 -6.82 -2.80
N PHE A 32 6.57 -6.14 -1.72
CA PHE A 32 7.16 -4.80 -1.73
C PHE A 32 8.43 -4.82 -0.86
N PRO A 33 9.61 -5.09 -1.43
CA PRO A 33 10.83 -5.33 -0.65
C PRO A 33 11.20 -4.19 0.31
N ARG A 34 10.95 -2.93 -0.05
CA ARG A 34 11.23 -1.77 0.83
C ARG A 34 10.33 -1.77 2.06
N LEU A 35 9.03 -2.06 1.89
CA LEU A 35 8.10 -2.23 3.02
C LEU A 35 8.39 -3.47 3.86
N ALA A 36 8.79 -4.57 3.23
CA ALA A 36 9.17 -5.79 3.94
C ALA A 36 10.35 -5.55 4.88
N ALA A 37 11.34 -4.76 4.45
CA ALA A 37 12.51 -4.39 5.25
C ALA A 37 12.26 -3.26 6.26
N ALA A 38 11.15 -2.52 6.12
CA ALA A 38 10.83 -1.38 6.98
C ALA A 38 10.47 -1.81 8.42
N THR A 39 10.88 -0.98 9.39
CA THR A 39 10.42 -1.09 10.78
C THR A 39 8.93 -0.76 10.90
N PRO A 40 8.22 -1.19 11.97
CA PRO A 40 6.82 -0.83 12.17
C PRO A 40 6.56 0.68 12.08
N GLY A 41 7.39 1.50 12.74
CA GLY A 41 7.25 2.96 12.69
C GLY A 41 7.46 3.57 11.31
N GLN A 42 8.30 2.96 10.46
CA GLN A 42 8.43 3.38 9.07
C GLN A 42 7.21 2.99 8.23
N ARG A 43 6.61 1.82 8.48
CA ARG A 43 5.39 1.37 7.79
C ARG A 43 4.19 2.25 8.13
N ASP A 44 4.12 2.77 9.34
CA ASP A 44 3.04 3.67 9.76
C ASP A 44 3.20 5.10 9.19
N GLY A 45 4.39 5.45 8.69
CA GLY A 45 4.73 6.78 8.16
C GLY A 45 4.26 7.07 6.73
N PHE A 46 3.11 6.53 6.33
CA PHE A 46 2.57 6.70 4.97
C PHE A 46 1.65 7.92 4.84
N ARG A 47 1.43 8.32 3.59
CA ARG A 47 0.34 9.24 3.23
C ARG A 47 -0.49 8.65 2.10
N ILE A 48 -1.79 8.93 2.16
CA ILE A 48 -2.72 8.62 1.08
C ILE A 48 -2.81 9.86 0.19
N SER A 49 -2.75 9.68 -1.13
CA SER A 49 -2.88 10.79 -2.08
C SER A 49 -4.25 11.46 -1.95
N ALA A 50 -4.39 12.71 -2.38
CA ALA A 50 -5.66 13.44 -2.28
C ALA A 50 -6.83 12.75 -3.03
N SER A 51 -6.54 11.99 -4.09
CA SER A 51 -7.52 11.17 -4.80
C SER A 51 -7.78 9.80 -4.14
N GLY A 52 -6.94 9.43 -3.18
CA GLY A 52 -6.88 8.11 -2.56
C GLY A 52 -6.47 6.97 -3.48
N ALA A 53 -5.94 7.29 -4.66
CA ALA A 53 -5.50 6.33 -5.66
C ALA A 53 -4.11 5.75 -5.38
N GLY A 54 -3.37 6.29 -4.41
CA GLY A 54 -2.02 5.82 -4.09
C GLY A 54 -1.67 6.01 -2.62
N LEU A 55 -0.71 5.20 -2.17
CA LEU A 55 -0.07 5.29 -0.86
C LEU A 55 1.42 5.60 -1.08
N HIS A 56 1.95 6.54 -0.30
CA HIS A 56 3.33 7.03 -0.43
C HIS A 56 4.06 7.00 0.91
N TRP A 57 5.32 6.55 0.90
CA TRP A 57 6.24 6.55 2.03
C TRP A 57 7.51 7.34 1.71
N ASP A 58 7.62 8.58 2.19
CA ASP A 58 8.82 9.42 1.97
C ASP A 58 10.10 8.76 2.49
N ALA A 59 10.04 8.21 3.71
CA ALA A 59 11.21 7.65 4.39
C ALA A 59 11.72 6.36 3.74
N LEU A 60 10.90 5.74 2.90
CA LEU A 60 11.21 4.49 2.21
C LEU A 60 11.36 4.70 0.69
N ASP A 61 11.05 5.89 0.19
CA ASP A 61 10.94 6.18 -1.25
C ASP A 61 9.99 5.19 -1.96
N GLU A 62 8.89 4.80 -1.31
CA GLU A 62 7.99 3.76 -1.83
C GLU A 62 6.61 4.32 -2.21
N ASP A 63 6.11 3.89 -3.38
CA ASP A 63 4.85 4.33 -3.97
C ASP A 63 4.01 3.11 -4.39
N ILE A 64 2.77 3.05 -3.90
CA ILE A 64 1.85 1.94 -4.21
C ILE A 64 0.58 2.48 -4.84
N SER A 65 0.27 1.99 -6.05
CA SER A 65 -0.97 2.29 -6.78
C SER A 65 -2.12 1.38 -6.36
N VAL A 66 -3.25 1.95 -5.93
CA VAL A 66 -4.47 1.20 -5.60
C VAL A 66 -5.03 0.48 -6.84
N ALA A 67 -4.92 1.10 -8.02
CA ALA A 67 -5.32 0.46 -9.28
C ALA A 67 -4.40 -0.72 -9.64
N GLY A 68 -3.09 -0.59 -9.37
CA GLY A 68 -2.13 -1.67 -9.53
C GLY A 68 -2.47 -2.87 -8.63
N LEU A 69 -2.72 -2.61 -7.34
CA LEU A 69 -3.15 -3.65 -6.39
C LEU A 69 -4.41 -4.41 -6.87
N LEU A 70 -5.41 -3.68 -7.37
CA LEU A 70 -6.65 -4.27 -7.90
C LEU A 70 -6.45 -5.14 -9.16
N ARG A 71 -5.39 -4.86 -9.94
CA ARG A 71 -5.01 -5.65 -11.11
C ARG A 71 -4.05 -6.79 -10.77
N GLY A 72 -3.66 -6.93 -9.50
CA GLY A 72 -2.63 -7.88 -9.08
C GLY A 72 -1.21 -7.47 -9.48
N GLN A 73 -1.01 -6.20 -9.87
CA GLN A 73 0.30 -5.64 -10.18
C GLN A 73 0.93 -5.19 -8.88
N MET A 74 1.89 -5.98 -8.40
CA MET A 74 2.62 -5.73 -7.17
C MET A 74 4.06 -5.37 -7.53
N ASP A 75 4.57 -4.30 -6.93
CA ASP A 75 5.89 -3.69 -7.18
C ASP A 75 6.16 -3.40 -8.67
N GLU A 76 5.65 -2.25 -9.15
CA GLU A 76 5.93 -1.76 -10.49
C GLU A 76 7.31 -1.06 -10.61
N ASN A 77 8.26 -1.27 -9.68
CA ASN A 77 9.66 -0.85 -9.88
C ASN A 77 10.45 -1.77 -10.82
N VAL A 78 9.80 -2.53 -11.70
CA VAL A 78 10.47 -3.22 -12.81
C VAL A 78 10.57 -2.26 -14.01
N ARG A 79 11.58 -1.39 -13.93
CA ARG A 79 12.27 -0.64 -15.00
C ARG A 79 11.50 0.45 -15.77
#